data_AF-A0A9X2YG64-F1
#
_entry.id   AF-A0A9X2YG64-F1
#
_cell.length_a   1.000
_cell.length_b   1.000
_cell.length_c   1.000
_cell.angle_alpha   90.00
_cell.angle_beta   90.00
_cell.angle_gamma   90.00
#
_symmetry.space_group_name_H-M   'P 1'
#
loop_
_entity.id
_entity.type
_entity.pdbx_description
1 polymer ?
#
loop_
_entity_poly.entity_id
_entity_poly.type
_entity_poly.pdbx_seq_one_letter_code
_entity_poly.pdbx_strand_id
1 'polypeptide(L)'
;MATVRRSQPQGLAALLAAAVSGGFLASAGLWSAPPAEATCLSAFGIGNSASCSSTLFGVAFALGQGAEAHADGFFGASFAIGNGASATTTDSFTLASAVGESSSAAAHGFLGLGLSIGGNANTVVAGGSGSVLTLASNWFGNDNDVTVQAGGLWNRAGNYGGTGNVITTQGSRFNHSRSIFGNNNEVSTTGGYGNAAQNAFGSGNQVIQTGGTGNLAKNFFGNDNPVTITGGYANFARNRFGDTNELTIVGGNRNLASNIVGTGNQVNVSGGLFNRARNAGGSDNQLSAGGANSRFNFVYNVGGGGNDVSAGGPGSFNAGFNVLGSDNTVKAGPGPFALAGTVFQDGRTVTKSGPGIAINNIRIGGNLTVRQRGDAEKTAQANTDKPTRKPAAERLGKKHRNEERRARRSATSSDAGE
;
A
#
# COMPACT_ATOMS: atom_id res chain seq x y z
N MET A 1 -3.20 42.71 7.42
CA MET A 1 -3.95 43.21 6.25
C MET A 1 -4.24 42.01 5.35
N ALA A 2 -5.43 41.80 4.76
CA ALA A 2 -6.72 42.47 4.92
C ALA A 2 -7.84 41.40 4.75
N THR A 3 -8.77 41.27 5.69
CA THR A 3 -10.16 41.80 5.59
C THR A 3 -11.11 41.03 4.66
N VAL A 4 -11.66 39.93 5.18
CA VAL A 4 -13.10 39.57 5.23
C VAL A 4 -14.07 40.20 4.22
N ARG A 5 -14.82 39.36 3.48
CA ARG A 5 -16.32 39.40 3.48
C ARG A 5 -16.99 38.14 2.91
N ARG A 6 -18.18 37.83 3.46
CA ARG A 6 -19.17 36.87 2.93
C ARG A 6 -20.13 37.59 1.97
N SER A 7 -20.68 36.89 0.98
CA SER A 7 -22.06 37.16 0.50
C SER A 7 -22.65 36.03 -0.36
N GLN A 8 -23.48 35.19 0.25
CA GLN A 8 -24.82 34.86 -0.30
C GLN A 8 -25.70 36.15 -0.22
N PRO A 9 -26.88 36.29 -0.88
CA PRO A 9 -27.92 35.23 -1.01
C PRO A 9 -28.84 35.30 -2.26
N GLN A 10 -29.89 34.45 -2.25
CA GLN A 10 -31.21 34.57 -2.95
C GLN A 10 -31.20 34.63 -4.50
N GLY A 11 -32.23 34.15 -5.24
CA GLY A 11 -33.51 33.46 -4.96
C GLY A 11 -34.13 33.06 -6.32
N LEU A 12 -35.39 32.71 -6.53
CA LEU A 12 -36.55 32.33 -5.71
C LEU A 12 -37.62 31.72 -6.68
N ALA A 13 -38.59 30.95 -6.17
CA ALA A 13 -39.77 30.37 -6.89
C ALA A 13 -39.46 29.32 -8.00
N ALA A 14 -40.19 28.21 -8.22
CA ALA A 14 -41.49 27.63 -7.80
C ALA A 14 -42.65 27.72 -8.82
N LEU A 15 -43.10 26.54 -9.29
CA LEU A 15 -44.46 26.09 -9.67
C LEU A 15 -44.29 24.64 -10.20
N LEU A 16 -44.99 23.55 -9.79
CA LEU A 16 -46.18 23.27 -8.98
C LEU A 16 -47.53 23.24 -9.74
N ALA A 17 -47.90 22.04 -10.21
CA ALA A 17 -49.27 21.54 -10.48
C ALA A 17 -49.19 19.99 -10.46
N ALA A 18 -49.83 19.28 -9.53
CA ALA A 18 -51.25 18.84 -9.50
C ALA A 18 -51.49 17.55 -10.34
N ALA A 19 -52.37 16.61 -9.95
CA ALA A 19 -53.43 16.67 -8.93
C ALA A 19 -53.56 15.38 -8.08
N VAL A 20 -54.39 15.42 -7.04
CA VAL A 20 -54.67 14.33 -6.08
C VAL A 20 -56.18 14.12 -5.92
N SER A 21 -56.59 12.86 -5.80
CA SER A 21 -57.86 12.41 -5.19
C SER A 21 -57.74 10.90 -4.90
N GLY A 22 -57.99 10.33 -3.72
CA GLY A 22 -58.55 10.83 -2.45
C GLY A 22 -59.48 9.75 -1.88
N GLY A 23 -59.69 9.53 -0.57
CA GLY A 23 -59.11 10.08 0.65
C GLY A 23 -59.97 9.64 1.85
N PHE A 24 -59.41 9.50 3.06
CA PHE A 24 -60.21 9.24 4.29
C PHE A 24 -59.55 9.87 5.52
N LEU A 25 -60.35 10.22 6.54
CA LEU A 25 -59.93 11.09 7.64
C LEU A 25 -60.69 10.83 8.96
N ALA A 26 -60.17 11.43 10.03
CA ALA A 26 -60.69 11.54 11.40
C ALA A 26 -60.49 10.33 12.35
N SER A 27 -60.10 10.52 13.62
CA SER A 27 -59.48 11.73 14.24
C SER A 27 -58.77 11.44 15.58
N ALA A 28 -57.51 11.88 15.64
CA ALA A 28 -56.69 12.37 16.77
C ALA A 28 -57.05 12.10 18.25
N GLY A 29 -56.01 11.79 19.06
CA GLY A 29 -56.11 11.63 20.52
C GLY A 29 -54.80 11.76 21.32
N LEU A 30 -54.04 12.86 21.16
CA LEU A 30 -53.17 13.51 22.19
C LEU A 30 -52.19 12.62 23.03
N TRP A 31 -50.85 12.70 23.00
CA TRP A 31 -49.84 13.48 22.25
C TRP A 31 -48.68 12.50 21.88
N SER A 32 -48.90 11.56 20.97
CA SER A 32 -47.81 10.73 20.42
C SER A 32 -47.09 11.46 19.29
N ALA A 33 -45.76 11.36 19.22
CA ALA A 33 -45.01 11.80 18.04
C ALA A 33 -45.49 11.04 16.78
N PRO A 34 -45.45 11.66 15.57
CA PRO A 34 -45.80 10.95 14.34
C PRO A 34 -44.86 9.76 14.16
N PRO A 35 -45.36 8.56 13.79
CA PRO A 35 -44.51 7.42 13.54
C PRO A 35 -43.61 7.72 12.34
N ALA A 36 -42.30 7.52 12.50
CA ALA A 36 -41.34 7.55 11.41
C ALA A 36 -41.48 6.25 10.61
N GLU A 37 -42.59 6.11 9.89
CA GLU A 37 -42.94 4.87 9.23
C GLU A 37 -41.99 4.54 8.10
N ALA A 38 -41.35 3.39 8.29
CA ALA A 38 -40.94 2.59 7.17
C ALA A 38 -42.07 2.38 6.17
N THR A 39 -41.75 2.57 4.90
CA THR A 39 -42.61 2.30 3.75
C THR A 39 -42.74 0.75 3.64
N CYS A 40 -43.51 0.04 4.51
CA CYS A 40 -43.33 -1.34 5.11
C CYS A 40 -43.96 -2.71 4.56
N LEU A 41 -44.16 -2.99 3.26
CA LEU A 41 -44.87 -4.15 2.57
C LEU A 41 -44.21 -5.51 2.70
N SER A 42 -44.78 -6.37 3.54
CA SER A 42 -44.44 -7.79 3.63
C SER A 42 -44.79 -8.69 2.43
N ALA A 43 -44.43 -9.98 2.46
CA ALA A 43 -44.84 -11.01 1.51
C ALA A 43 -44.55 -12.46 2.04
N PHE A 44 -44.80 -12.79 3.31
CA PHE A 44 -44.60 -14.15 3.91
C PHE A 44 -45.69 -15.09 3.39
N GLY A 45 -45.73 -15.23 2.06
CA GLY A 45 -46.96 -15.00 1.31
C GLY A 45 -47.45 -13.53 1.30
N ILE A 46 -47.56 -12.86 2.46
CA ILE A 46 -48.40 -11.66 2.68
C ILE A 46 -47.69 -10.40 3.21
N GLY A 47 -48.21 -9.23 2.79
CA GLY A 47 -47.92 -7.80 3.07
C GLY A 47 -48.04 -7.25 4.50
N ASN A 48 -47.42 -6.08 4.74
CA ASN A 48 -47.60 -5.27 5.97
C ASN A 48 -47.71 -3.73 5.68
N SER A 49 -46.96 -3.13 4.75
CA SER A 49 -47.17 -1.75 4.18
C SER A 49 -46.66 -1.51 2.71
N ALA A 50 -45.55 -0.79 2.40
CA ALA A 50 -45.03 -0.48 1.03
C ALA A 50 -43.53 -0.84 0.62
N SER A 51 -42.95 -1.97 1.09
CA SER A 51 -41.57 -2.52 1.30
C SER A 51 -41.21 -2.98 2.77
N CYS A 52 -41.37 -4.28 3.14
CA CYS A 52 -40.94 -5.07 4.34
C CYS A 52 -41.22 -6.58 4.12
N SER A 53 -40.94 -7.05 2.88
CA SER A 53 -41.50 -8.21 2.12
C SER A 53 -41.37 -9.60 2.74
N SER A 54 -41.70 -10.68 2.05
CA SER A 54 -41.28 -12.02 2.42
C SER A 54 -41.37 -13.04 1.25
N THR A 55 -41.01 -14.31 1.48
CA THR A 55 -41.64 -15.50 0.85
C THR A 55 -42.14 -16.35 2.01
N LEU A 56 -42.69 -17.56 1.80
CA LEU A 56 -43.20 -18.35 2.94
C LEU A 56 -42.16 -18.60 4.06
N PHE A 57 -40.86 -18.43 3.78
CA PHE A 57 -39.79 -18.37 4.78
C PHE A 57 -38.80 -17.16 4.57
N GLY A 58 -39.26 -16.03 3.98
CA GLY A 58 -38.47 -15.08 3.14
C GLY A 58 -38.47 -13.49 3.32
N VAL A 59 -38.19 -12.72 2.22
CA VAL A 59 -38.13 -11.26 1.73
C VAL A 59 -38.39 -9.92 2.60
N ALA A 60 -38.35 -9.79 3.96
CA ALA A 60 -38.62 -8.58 4.88
C ALA A 60 -38.30 -7.02 4.66
N PHE A 61 -38.13 -6.43 3.44
CA PHE A 61 -37.75 -5.04 2.96
C PHE A 61 -38.04 -3.68 3.73
N ALA A 62 -37.99 -3.54 5.06
CA ALA A 62 -38.59 -2.47 5.94
C ALA A 62 -38.35 -0.91 5.74
N LEU A 63 -38.70 -0.25 4.63
CA LEU A 63 -38.11 1.04 4.18
C LEU A 63 -38.38 2.34 4.99
N GLY A 64 -37.81 2.54 6.20
CA GLY A 64 -37.85 3.67 7.21
C GLY A 64 -38.18 5.12 6.78
N GLN A 65 -37.32 6.11 7.09
CA GLN A 65 -37.11 7.19 6.12
C GLN A 65 -36.02 6.72 5.14
N GLY A 66 -36.30 5.54 4.57
CA GLY A 66 -35.33 4.45 4.47
C GLY A 66 -34.92 3.90 5.86
N ALA A 67 -34.89 2.56 6.04
CA ALA A 67 -34.48 1.77 7.24
C ALA A 67 -34.72 0.26 7.01
N GLU A 68 -34.52 -0.24 5.79
CA GLU A 68 -35.09 -1.52 5.33
C GLU A 68 -34.57 -2.82 6.00
N ALA A 69 -35.01 -4.03 5.58
CA ALA A 69 -34.41 -5.35 5.91
C ALA A 69 -35.19 -6.57 5.32
N HIS A 70 -35.07 -6.98 4.02
CA HIS A 70 -35.61 -8.27 3.46
C HIS A 70 -35.40 -9.66 4.23
N ALA A 71 -35.65 -10.82 3.59
CA ALA A 71 -35.31 -12.18 4.06
C ALA A 71 -35.47 -13.41 3.06
N ASP A 72 -35.51 -13.30 1.70
CA ASP A 72 -36.00 -14.25 0.65
C ASP A 72 -36.15 -15.76 0.86
N GLY A 73 -35.07 -16.45 1.24
CA GLY A 73 -34.88 -17.89 1.01
C GLY A 73 -35.64 -18.80 1.97
N PHE A 74 -35.10 -19.98 2.24
CA PHE A 74 -35.57 -20.82 3.32
C PHE A 74 -34.91 -20.33 4.63
N PHE A 75 -35.27 -19.12 5.07
CA PHE A 75 -34.52 -18.22 5.98
C PHE A 75 -33.37 -17.39 5.27
N GLY A 76 -33.67 -16.55 4.25
CA GLY A 76 -32.73 -16.01 3.21
C GLY A 76 -32.75 -14.48 2.80
N ALA A 77 -32.70 -13.99 1.52
CA ALA A 77 -32.31 -12.59 1.05
C ALA A 77 -32.91 -11.30 1.69
N SER A 78 -32.12 -10.45 2.38
CA SER A 78 -32.54 -9.13 2.94
C SER A 78 -32.16 -7.92 1.99
N PHE A 79 -32.67 -6.67 2.11
CA PHE A 79 -32.02 -5.37 1.68
C PHE A 79 -32.52 -4.21 2.59
N ALA A 80 -31.76 -3.11 2.77
CA ALA A 80 -32.11 -1.92 3.60
C ALA A 80 -31.55 -0.52 3.19
N ILE A 81 -32.23 0.59 3.55
CA ILE A 81 -31.75 1.97 3.35
C ILE A 81 -31.99 2.94 4.56
N GLY A 82 -31.69 2.54 5.80
CA GLY A 82 -31.29 3.34 7.00
C GLY A 82 -32.14 4.34 7.81
N ASN A 83 -32.15 5.67 7.59
CA ASN A 83 -31.68 6.50 6.47
C ASN A 83 -30.26 6.11 5.97
N GLY A 84 -30.15 5.50 4.79
CA GLY A 84 -28.95 4.91 4.17
C GLY A 84 -28.71 3.38 4.35
N ALA A 85 -28.68 2.87 5.59
CA ALA A 85 -28.22 1.55 6.08
C ALA A 85 -28.94 0.26 5.61
N SER A 86 -28.13 -0.76 5.30
CA SER A 86 -28.31 -2.17 4.86
C SER A 86 -28.76 -3.29 5.82
N ALA A 87 -29.59 -4.23 5.35
CA ALA A 87 -29.60 -5.61 5.84
C ALA A 87 -29.96 -6.61 4.71
N THR A 88 -29.27 -7.76 4.52
CA THR A 88 -29.33 -8.86 3.50
C THR A 88 -29.52 -10.28 4.03
N THR A 89 -29.19 -11.37 3.33
CA THR A 89 -29.90 -12.67 3.31
C THR A 89 -29.35 -13.49 2.08
N THR A 90 -29.69 -14.76 1.81
CA THR A 90 -30.17 -15.23 0.46
C THR A 90 -31.01 -16.50 0.57
N ASP A 91 -30.62 -17.48 1.39
CA ASP A 91 -30.99 -18.89 1.21
C ASP A 91 -31.35 -19.59 2.55
N SER A 92 -30.58 -20.52 3.11
CA SER A 92 -30.89 -21.20 4.38
C SER A 92 -30.08 -20.68 5.57
N PHE A 93 -30.69 -19.94 6.49
CA PHE A 93 -30.08 -19.40 7.72
C PHE A 93 -29.03 -18.30 7.50
N THR A 94 -29.38 -17.15 6.91
CA THR A 94 -28.31 -16.29 6.36
C THR A 94 -28.26 -14.77 6.70
N LEU A 95 -28.99 -14.10 7.63
CA LEU A 95 -28.70 -12.69 8.15
C LEU A 95 -28.21 -11.57 7.09
N ALA A 96 -27.80 -10.46 6.33
CA ALA A 96 -27.34 -9.00 6.40
C ALA A 96 -26.57 -8.38 5.07
N SER A 97 -26.67 -7.15 4.49
CA SER A 97 -25.82 -6.45 3.40
C SER A 97 -25.98 -4.91 3.52
N ALA A 98 -25.29 -3.97 2.83
CA ALA A 98 -25.49 -2.48 2.96
C ALA A 98 -25.19 -1.48 1.84
N VAL A 99 -25.83 -0.30 1.96
CA VAL A 99 -25.84 0.82 1.00
C VAL A 99 -25.82 2.16 1.77
N GLY A 100 -25.78 3.29 1.05
CA GLY A 100 -25.96 4.64 1.57
C GLY A 100 -24.66 5.36 1.95
N GLU A 101 -24.75 6.23 2.95
CA GLU A 101 -23.62 6.72 3.74
C GLU A 101 -23.76 6.21 5.19
N SER A 102 -24.27 4.98 5.34
CA SER A 102 -24.78 4.40 6.60
C SER A 102 -24.55 2.87 6.66
N SER A 103 -25.20 2.18 7.60
CA SER A 103 -24.64 1.01 8.29
C SER A 103 -25.20 -0.41 8.00
N SER A 104 -24.87 -1.36 8.89
CA SER A 104 -25.22 -2.80 9.00
C SER A 104 -24.72 -3.75 7.88
N ALA A 105 -24.95 -5.09 8.03
CA ALA A 105 -24.81 -6.25 7.09
C ALA A 105 -24.20 -7.59 7.65
N ALA A 106 -24.40 -8.76 6.96
CA ALA A 106 -24.51 -10.17 7.49
C ALA A 106 -25.18 -11.41 6.65
N ALA A 107 -25.29 -11.55 5.28
CA ALA A 107 -25.96 -12.49 4.27
C ALA A 107 -25.57 -14.03 3.85
N HIS A 108 -25.17 -14.37 2.63
CA HIS A 108 -25.39 -15.60 1.79
C HIS A 108 -25.01 -17.11 2.05
N GLY A 109 -25.99 -18.03 1.80
CA GLY A 109 -25.96 -19.47 1.37
C GLY A 109 -26.80 -20.47 2.23
N PHE A 110 -26.29 -21.62 2.70
CA PHE A 110 -26.81 -22.41 3.85
C PHE A 110 -25.98 -22.26 5.18
N LEU A 111 -26.28 -21.28 6.09
CA LEU A 111 -25.54 -20.76 7.29
C LEU A 111 -24.64 -19.47 7.15
N GLY A 112 -25.24 -18.30 6.87
CA GLY A 112 -24.62 -16.93 6.97
C GLY A 112 -23.70 -16.45 5.81
N LEU A 113 -23.03 -15.28 5.75
CA LEU A 113 -23.37 -13.84 5.94
C LEU A 113 -22.98 -13.10 4.50
N GLY A 114 -22.94 -11.84 3.90
CA GLY A 114 -22.71 -10.37 4.16
C GLY A 114 -22.15 -9.54 2.94
N LEU A 115 -22.28 -8.19 2.90
CA LEU A 115 -21.68 -7.15 1.96
C LEU A 115 -22.09 -5.70 2.44
N SER A 116 -21.53 -4.52 2.07
CA SER A 116 -22.01 -3.18 2.62
C SER A 116 -21.39 -1.92 1.98
N ILE A 117 -21.84 -0.65 2.20
CA ILE A 117 -21.36 0.63 1.59
C ILE A 117 -21.78 1.92 2.37
N GLY A 118 -20.85 2.74 2.88
CA GLY A 118 -21.15 3.99 3.61
C GLY A 118 -21.00 3.86 5.14
N GLY A 119 -21.06 4.95 5.91
CA GLY A 119 -21.33 4.91 7.36
C GLY A 119 -20.15 4.57 8.27
N ASN A 120 -20.03 5.28 9.38
CA ASN A 120 -19.00 5.02 10.40
C ASN A 120 -19.50 4.00 11.42
N ALA A 121 -18.60 3.13 11.88
CA ALA A 121 -18.83 2.10 12.88
C ALA A 121 -20.02 1.16 12.56
N ASN A 122 -20.09 0.67 11.32
CA ASN A 122 -21.03 -0.41 11.00
C ASN A 122 -20.49 -1.77 11.49
N THR A 123 -21.09 -2.88 11.08
CA THR A 123 -20.55 -4.23 11.36
C THR A 123 -20.94 -5.15 10.23
N VAL A 124 -19.96 -5.77 9.54
CA VAL A 124 -20.26 -6.58 8.36
C VAL A 124 -19.30 -7.73 8.11
N VAL A 125 -19.96 -8.81 7.76
CA VAL A 125 -19.72 -10.13 8.24
C VAL A 125 -20.30 -10.93 7.07
N ALA A 126 -19.53 -11.48 6.09
CA ALA A 126 -20.11 -12.37 5.05
C ALA A 126 -20.28 -13.87 5.36
N GLY A 127 -20.37 -14.85 4.48
CA GLY A 127 -20.01 -16.22 4.82
C GLY A 127 -20.48 -17.03 6.06
N GLY A 128 -20.99 -18.24 5.86
CA GLY A 128 -20.86 -18.87 4.56
C GLY A 128 -21.39 -20.24 4.38
N SER A 129 -21.86 -20.31 3.15
CA SER A 129 -23.25 -20.60 2.99
C SER A 129 -23.42 -22.02 2.46
N GLY A 130 -23.26 -23.09 3.24
CA GLY A 130 -23.36 -24.48 2.77
C GLY A 130 -22.09 -24.99 2.07
N SER A 131 -21.45 -24.12 1.30
CA SER A 131 -20.02 -23.91 1.52
C SER A 131 -19.82 -23.34 2.92
N VAL A 132 -19.77 -24.15 3.99
CA VAL A 132 -19.67 -23.62 5.37
C VAL A 132 -18.63 -22.50 5.45
N LEU A 133 -19.05 -21.27 5.81
CA LEU A 133 -18.26 -20.13 6.28
C LEU A 133 -17.34 -19.44 5.21
N THR A 134 -17.68 -18.21 4.74
CA THR A 134 -17.22 -17.55 3.47
C THR A 134 -17.28 -15.99 3.48
N LEU A 135 -16.82 -15.36 4.58
CA LEU A 135 -17.20 -14.01 5.09
C LEU A 135 -16.50 -12.84 4.26
N ALA A 136 -16.98 -11.57 4.26
CA ALA A 136 -16.67 -10.48 3.26
C ALA A 136 -17.30 -9.08 3.59
N SER A 137 -16.90 -7.98 2.87
CA SER A 137 -17.61 -6.66 2.64
C SER A 137 -16.72 -5.37 2.51
N ASN A 138 -17.31 -4.16 2.23
CA ASN A 138 -16.84 -2.75 2.46
C ASN A 138 -17.77 -1.71 1.77
N TRP A 139 -18.25 -0.56 2.29
CA TRP A 139 -18.09 0.31 3.49
C TRP A 139 -16.76 1.04 3.81
N PHE A 140 -16.48 2.10 3.02
CA PHE A 140 -16.03 3.36 3.65
C PHE A 140 -17.19 4.12 4.27
N GLY A 141 -16.91 5.20 4.99
CA GLY A 141 -17.21 5.24 6.41
C GLY A 141 -15.89 5.33 7.18
N ASN A 142 -15.84 5.01 8.47
CA ASN A 142 -14.63 4.88 9.30
C ASN A 142 -14.89 3.86 10.41
N ASP A 143 -13.84 3.30 11.02
CA ASP A 143 -13.93 2.42 12.19
C ASP A 143 -14.75 1.13 11.94
N ASN A 144 -14.59 0.55 10.75
CA ASN A 144 -15.48 -0.46 10.18
C ASN A 144 -14.88 -1.89 10.17
N ASP A 145 -15.46 -2.86 10.90
CA ASP A 145 -15.04 -4.29 10.92
C ASP A 145 -15.64 -5.15 9.79
N VAL A 146 -14.93 -5.20 8.66
CA VAL A 146 -15.09 -6.16 7.57
C VAL A 146 -14.49 -7.52 7.99
N THR A 147 -15.32 -8.50 8.30
CA THR A 147 -14.82 -9.78 8.81
C THR A 147 -14.91 -10.93 7.77
N VAL A 148 -14.04 -11.97 7.90
CA VAL A 148 -14.33 -13.36 7.47
C VAL A 148 -14.15 -14.40 8.59
N GLN A 149 -15.13 -15.29 8.81
CA GLN A 149 -15.17 -16.53 9.59
C GLN A 149 -14.68 -17.72 8.74
N ALA A 150 -14.22 -18.80 9.38
CA ALA A 150 -13.40 -19.88 8.82
C ALA A 150 -14.12 -20.82 7.80
N GLY A 151 -14.08 -22.15 8.00
CA GLY A 151 -14.86 -23.24 7.36
C GLY A 151 -14.82 -23.44 5.83
N GLY A 152 -14.51 -22.41 5.06
CA GLY A 152 -14.95 -22.26 3.69
C GLY A 152 -14.53 -23.27 2.67
N LEU A 153 -15.30 -23.22 1.59
CA LEU A 153 -14.68 -23.28 0.28
C LEU A 153 -13.96 -21.96 -0.08
N TRP A 154 -14.46 -20.76 0.32
CA TRP A 154 -14.09 -19.50 -0.36
C TRP A 154 -14.32 -18.20 0.43
N ASN A 155 -13.27 -17.53 0.92
CA ASN A 155 -13.37 -16.53 2.01
C ASN A 155 -12.78 -15.17 1.59
N ARG A 156 -13.49 -14.04 1.72
CA ARG A 156 -13.11 -12.79 1.02
C ARG A 156 -13.49 -11.43 1.68
N ALA A 157 -12.80 -10.96 2.73
CA ALA A 157 -12.93 -9.57 3.16
C ALA A 157 -12.33 -8.58 2.15
N GLY A 158 -12.90 -7.37 2.05
CA GLY A 158 -12.62 -6.49 0.92
C GLY A 158 -12.93 -5.03 1.13
N ASN A 159 -12.27 -4.39 2.10
CA ASN A 159 -12.15 -2.94 2.18
C ASN A 159 -11.78 -2.28 0.83
N TYR A 160 -12.40 -1.14 0.57
CA TYR A 160 -12.22 -0.32 -0.62
C TYR A 160 -11.89 1.12 -0.27
N GLY A 161 -12.15 1.59 0.95
CA GLY A 161 -11.51 2.81 1.48
C GLY A 161 -11.88 3.33 3.00
N GLY A 162 -11.90 5.41 4.05
CA GLY A 162 -11.96 6.16 5.36
C GLY A 162 -10.68 6.14 6.21
N THR A 163 -10.83 5.71 7.45
CA THR A 163 -9.76 5.40 8.41
C THR A 163 -10.24 4.38 9.45
N GLY A 164 -9.34 3.52 9.93
CA GLY A 164 -9.58 2.67 11.12
C GLY A 164 -10.32 1.35 10.87
N ASN A 165 -10.47 0.93 9.61
CA ASN A 165 -11.26 -0.26 9.28
C ASN A 165 -10.47 -1.55 9.56
N VAL A 166 -11.16 -2.61 9.98
CA VAL A 166 -10.61 -3.95 10.18
C VAL A 166 -11.11 -4.85 9.04
N ILE A 167 -10.24 -5.70 8.50
CA ILE A 167 -10.47 -6.53 7.32
C ILE A 167 -9.92 -7.93 7.58
N THR A 168 -10.56 -8.65 8.50
CA THR A 168 -10.17 -10.03 8.84
C THR A 168 -10.58 -10.99 7.73
N THR A 169 -9.78 -12.00 7.36
CA THR A 169 -10.20 -13.13 6.51
C THR A 169 -9.83 -14.53 7.05
N GLN A 170 -10.64 -15.15 7.89
CA GLN A 170 -10.41 -16.51 8.41
C GLN A 170 -10.45 -17.63 7.34
N GLY A 171 -10.10 -18.84 7.77
CA GLY A 171 -9.55 -19.89 6.92
C GLY A 171 -10.53 -20.77 6.15
N SER A 172 -10.20 -20.98 4.88
CA SER A 172 -10.88 -21.90 3.95
C SER A 172 -9.91 -22.48 2.94
N ARG A 173 -10.39 -23.30 2.00
CA ARG A 173 -9.59 -23.72 0.83
C ARG A 173 -9.04 -22.53 0.03
N PHE A 174 -9.71 -21.36 0.06
CA PHE A 174 -9.29 -20.13 -0.63
C PHE A 174 -9.67 -18.87 0.15
N ASN A 175 -8.79 -18.34 1.01
CA ASN A 175 -9.09 -17.18 1.87
C ASN A 175 -8.26 -15.93 1.49
N HIS A 176 -8.90 -14.75 1.39
CA HIS A 176 -8.30 -13.51 0.91
C HIS A 176 -8.94 -12.18 1.42
N SER A 177 -8.25 -11.42 2.28
CA SER A 177 -8.56 -10.03 2.68
C SER A 177 -8.03 -8.99 1.70
N ARG A 178 -8.69 -7.83 1.62
CA ARG A 178 -8.21 -6.66 0.89
C ARG A 178 -8.63 -5.34 1.53
N SER A 179 -7.78 -4.30 1.49
CA SER A 179 -8.18 -2.90 1.46
C SER A 179 -7.77 -2.28 0.11
N ILE A 180 -8.43 -1.20 -0.33
CA ILE A 180 -7.97 -0.41 -1.48
C ILE A 180 -7.50 0.98 -1.06
N PHE A 181 -8.34 1.86 -0.51
CA PHE A 181 -7.95 3.25 -0.23
C PHE A 181 -7.76 3.56 1.27
N GLY A 182 -7.23 4.77 1.53
CA GLY A 182 -7.12 5.44 2.83
C GLY A 182 -6.35 4.68 3.91
N ASN A 183 -6.54 5.08 5.18
CA ASN A 183 -5.45 5.02 6.16
C ASN A 183 -5.76 4.15 7.39
N ASN A 184 -4.71 3.68 8.08
CA ASN A 184 -4.80 2.99 9.37
C ASN A 184 -5.72 1.75 9.39
N ASN A 185 -5.89 1.06 8.26
CA ASN A 185 -6.76 -0.11 8.17
C ASN A 185 -5.98 -1.42 8.40
N GLU A 186 -6.58 -2.43 9.04
CA GLU A 186 -5.95 -3.75 9.24
C GLU A 186 -6.46 -4.78 8.22
N VAL A 187 -5.62 -5.17 7.26
CA VAL A 187 -5.91 -6.19 6.25
C VAL A 187 -5.35 -7.56 6.64
N SER A 188 -6.13 -8.37 7.35
CA SER A 188 -5.68 -9.56 8.08
C SER A 188 -6.25 -10.89 7.60
N THR A 189 -5.57 -11.66 6.75
CA THR A 189 -6.08 -12.97 6.25
C THR A 189 -5.56 -14.15 7.08
N THR A 190 -6.40 -14.84 7.84
CA THR A 190 -6.01 -15.85 8.83
C THR A 190 -6.44 -17.29 8.51
N GLY A 191 -5.61 -18.26 8.87
CA GLY A 191 -5.79 -19.69 8.64
C GLY A 191 -5.53 -20.09 7.18
N GLY A 192 -6.58 -20.59 6.54
CA GLY A 192 -6.59 -20.98 5.14
C GLY A 192 -5.96 -22.34 4.87
N TYR A 193 -6.11 -22.79 3.63
CA TYR A 193 -5.04 -23.46 2.92
C TYR A 193 -5.00 -23.07 1.43
N GLY A 194 -5.18 -21.80 1.01
CA GLY A 194 -4.95 -20.51 1.70
C GLY A 194 -3.64 -19.85 1.21
N ASN A 195 -3.39 -18.54 1.20
CA ASN A 195 -4.17 -17.36 1.60
C ASN A 195 -3.98 -16.21 0.54
N ALA A 196 -4.29 -14.95 0.90
CA ALA A 196 -3.52 -13.73 0.62
C ALA A 196 -4.15 -12.51 1.34
N ALA A 197 -3.44 -11.44 1.67
CA ALA A 197 -4.03 -10.20 2.23
C ALA A 197 -3.52 -8.97 1.47
N GLN A 198 -4.30 -7.94 1.17
CA GLN A 198 -3.82 -6.89 0.26
C GLN A 198 -4.32 -5.47 0.59
N ASN A 199 -3.49 -4.52 1.04
CA ASN A 199 -3.82 -3.09 0.93
C ASN A 199 -3.33 -2.52 -0.41
N ALA A 200 -4.03 -1.54 -0.99
CA ALA A 200 -3.58 -0.93 -2.25
C ALA A 200 -3.05 0.50 -2.11
N PHE A 201 -3.59 1.35 -1.23
CA PHE A 201 -3.24 2.77 -1.13
C PHE A 201 -3.45 3.30 0.30
N GLY A 202 -2.92 4.49 0.56
CA GLY A 202 -2.99 5.16 1.87
C GLY A 202 -1.93 4.67 2.85
N SER A 203 -1.79 5.38 3.97
CA SER A 203 -0.70 5.17 4.91
C SER A 203 -1.16 4.52 6.22
N GLY A 204 -0.24 3.86 6.93
CA GLY A 204 -0.54 3.21 8.21
C GLY A 204 -1.35 1.91 8.10
N ASN A 205 -1.62 1.40 6.90
CA ASN A 205 -2.39 0.16 6.73
C ASN A 205 -1.53 -1.06 7.04
N GLN A 206 -1.97 -1.86 8.00
CA GLN A 206 -1.37 -3.15 8.30
C GLN A 206 -1.87 -4.16 7.28
N VAL A 207 -0.98 -4.95 6.67
CA VAL A 207 -1.35 -6.00 5.72
C VAL A 207 -0.81 -7.33 6.21
N ILE A 208 -1.64 -7.99 7.01
CA ILE A 208 -1.38 -9.21 7.74
C ILE A 208 -1.92 -10.42 6.97
N GLN A 209 -1.16 -11.49 6.81
CA GLN A 209 -1.74 -12.81 6.49
C GLN A 209 -1.15 -13.89 7.40
N THR A 210 -1.86 -14.96 7.68
CA THR A 210 -1.56 -15.89 8.78
C THR A 210 -1.99 -17.29 8.37
N GLY A 211 -1.08 -18.26 8.22
CA GLY A 211 -1.37 -19.68 7.93
C GLY A 211 -1.25 -20.13 6.46
N GLY A 212 -1.82 -21.29 6.13
CA GLY A 212 -2.22 -21.66 4.76
C GLY A 212 -1.54 -22.87 4.10
N THR A 213 -1.76 -23.06 2.79
CA THR A 213 -0.84 -23.84 1.95
C THR A 213 0.46 -23.12 1.63
N GLY A 214 0.71 -21.81 1.74
CA GLY A 214 -0.05 -20.66 2.25
C GLY A 214 0.16 -19.44 1.38
N ASN A 215 0.78 -18.39 1.94
CA ASN A 215 1.16 -17.16 1.21
C ASN A 215 -0.08 -16.35 0.79
N LEU A 216 -0.06 -15.05 0.47
CA LEU A 216 1.00 -14.04 0.49
C LEU A 216 0.32 -12.65 0.64
N ALA A 217 0.67 -11.84 1.66
CA ALA A 217 0.12 -10.48 1.82
C ALA A 217 0.78 -9.38 0.97
N LYS A 218 0.18 -8.19 0.87
CA LYS A 218 0.67 -7.14 -0.03
C LYS A 218 0.20 -5.71 0.29
N ASN A 219 1.09 -4.74 0.54
CA ASN A 219 0.79 -3.33 0.25
C ASN A 219 1.15 -2.99 -1.21
N PHE A 220 0.54 -1.95 -1.79
CA PHE A 220 0.98 -1.39 -3.07
C PHE A 220 1.48 0.06 -2.95
N PHE A 221 0.76 0.97 -2.29
CA PHE A 221 1.10 2.40 -2.22
C PHE A 221 0.84 2.99 -0.83
N GLY A 222 1.45 4.15 -0.58
CA GLY A 222 1.37 4.88 0.68
C GLY A 222 2.53 4.56 1.62
N ASN A 223 2.70 5.37 2.65
CA ASN A 223 3.83 5.26 3.56
C ASN A 223 3.43 4.48 4.82
N ASP A 224 4.40 4.05 5.62
CA ASP A 224 4.13 3.50 6.95
C ASP A 224 3.20 2.26 6.95
N ASN A 225 3.11 1.48 5.87
CA ASN A 225 2.28 0.26 5.82
C ASN A 225 3.13 -0.98 6.17
N PRO A 226 2.90 -1.67 7.31
CA PRO A 226 3.51 -2.96 7.60
C PRO A 226 2.87 -4.06 6.75
N VAL A 227 3.66 -4.90 6.10
CA VAL A 227 3.17 -6.02 5.29
C VAL A 227 3.70 -7.34 5.85
N THR A 228 3.06 -7.82 6.91
CA THR A 228 3.50 -8.95 7.72
C THR A 228 2.74 -10.23 7.38
N ILE A 229 3.38 -11.38 7.37
CA ILE A 229 2.67 -12.66 7.41
C ILE A 229 3.17 -13.50 8.57
N THR A 230 2.39 -14.54 8.84
CA THR A 230 2.69 -15.75 9.59
C THR A 230 2.22 -16.97 8.77
N GLY A 231 2.87 -18.14 8.88
CA GLY A 231 2.44 -19.42 8.28
C GLY A 231 2.35 -19.55 6.72
N GLY A 232 2.28 -20.81 6.27
CA GLY A 232 1.89 -21.15 4.91
C GLY A 232 2.51 -22.44 4.37
N TYR A 233 3.09 -22.39 3.15
CA TYR A 233 3.92 -23.45 2.53
C TYR A 233 5.24 -23.66 3.30
N ALA A 234 5.24 -23.12 4.50
CA ALA A 234 5.69 -21.79 4.88
C ALA A 234 5.42 -20.40 4.13
N ASN A 235 5.13 -20.05 2.83
CA ASN A 235 5.35 -18.63 2.28
C ASN A 235 4.36 -17.47 2.61
N PHE A 236 4.78 -16.20 2.37
CA PHE A 236 4.34 -14.90 2.96
C PHE A 236 4.48 -13.62 1.95
N ALA A 237 4.47 -12.31 2.37
CA ALA A 237 4.25 -10.87 1.81
C ALA A 237 4.97 -10.12 0.59
N ARG A 238 4.56 -8.83 0.31
CA ARG A 238 5.21 -7.68 -0.46
C ARG A 238 4.72 -6.21 -0.13
N ASN A 239 5.48 -5.14 -0.39
CA ASN A 239 5.06 -3.71 -0.57
C ASN A 239 5.48 -3.27 -1.99
N ARG A 240 5.04 -2.10 -2.50
CA ARG A 240 5.51 -1.58 -3.80
C ARG A 240 5.95 -0.12 -3.86
N PHE A 241 5.30 0.81 -3.17
CA PHE A 241 5.60 2.23 -3.25
C PHE A 241 5.30 2.95 -1.95
N GLY A 242 6.09 3.99 -1.69
CA GLY A 242 6.00 4.83 -0.52
C GLY A 242 7.19 4.60 0.41
N ASP A 243 7.46 5.62 1.20
CA ASP A 243 8.52 5.63 2.20
C ASP A 243 8.13 4.73 3.39
N THR A 244 9.08 4.46 4.30
CA THR A 244 8.86 3.88 5.65
C THR A 244 8.08 2.55 5.78
N ASN A 245 7.62 1.95 4.69
CA ASN A 245 6.85 0.70 4.69
C ASN A 245 7.68 -0.47 5.24
N GLU A 246 7.07 -1.32 6.06
CA GLU A 246 7.68 -2.57 6.53
C GLU A 246 7.18 -3.78 5.72
N LEU A 247 7.98 -4.82 5.50
CA LEU A 247 7.43 -6.07 4.94
C LEU A 247 8.15 -7.31 5.48
N THR A 248 7.38 -8.20 6.12
CA THR A 248 7.88 -9.26 6.97
C THR A 248 7.11 -10.57 6.84
N ILE A 249 7.87 -11.62 6.69
CA ILE A 249 7.58 -12.65 5.70
C ILE A 249 8.01 -14.04 6.22
N VAL A 250 8.26 -14.25 7.52
CA VAL A 250 8.99 -15.35 8.23
C VAL A 250 9.01 -16.82 7.69
N GLY A 251 8.20 -17.21 6.70
CA GLY A 251 8.25 -18.51 6.02
C GLY A 251 8.17 -18.47 4.47
N GLY A 252 8.20 -19.67 3.85
CA GLY A 252 8.36 -19.90 2.40
C GLY A 252 8.03 -21.25 1.78
N ASN A 253 8.97 -21.88 1.07
CA ASN A 253 9.41 -23.16 1.63
C ASN A 253 10.58 -22.85 2.55
N ARG A 254 10.25 -22.18 3.66
CA ARG A 254 11.15 -21.49 4.60
C ARG A 254 11.86 -20.31 3.94
N ASN A 255 11.06 -19.27 3.70
CA ASN A 255 11.32 -18.01 3.01
C ASN A 255 11.10 -16.85 3.98
N LEU A 256 11.36 -15.64 3.50
CA LEU A 256 10.74 -14.36 3.90
C LEU A 256 10.69 -13.58 2.50
N ALA A 257 10.49 -12.27 2.23
CA ALA A 257 10.52 -11.61 0.86
C ALA A 257 10.41 -10.07 1.00
N SER A 258 10.66 -9.20 -0.01
CA SER A 258 10.46 -7.74 0.19
C SER A 258 10.80 -6.77 -0.99
N ASN A 259 10.10 -5.62 -1.14
CA ASN A 259 9.98 -4.79 -2.37
C ASN A 259 9.44 -3.33 -2.05
N ILE A 260 9.66 -2.20 -2.74
CA ILE A 260 10.59 -1.84 -3.84
C ILE A 260 11.18 -0.40 -3.68
N VAL A 261 10.34 0.66 -3.63
CA VAL A 261 10.75 2.09 -3.79
C VAL A 261 10.10 3.05 -2.78
N GLY A 262 10.95 3.92 -2.24
CA GLY A 262 10.67 5.05 -1.35
C GLY A 262 11.99 5.42 -0.63
N THR A 263 11.91 6.11 0.50
CA THR A 263 13.03 6.28 1.43
C THR A 263 12.73 5.54 2.74
N GLY A 264 13.73 4.87 3.33
CA GLY A 264 13.56 4.16 4.61
C GLY A 264 12.60 2.96 4.61
N ASN A 265 12.24 2.36 3.45
CA ASN A 265 11.54 1.06 3.41
C ASN A 265 12.33 0.05 4.25
N GLN A 266 11.65 -0.61 5.17
CA GLN A 266 12.14 -1.73 5.98
C GLN A 266 11.62 -3.04 5.43
N VAL A 267 12.52 -3.91 5.02
CA VAL A 267 12.20 -4.91 4.02
C VAL A 267 12.82 -6.20 4.60
N ASN A 268 12.18 -7.39 4.65
CA ASN A 268 12.65 -8.57 5.43
C ASN A 268 12.56 -9.97 4.79
N VAL A 269 13.67 -10.76 4.76
CA VAL A 269 13.72 -12.15 4.21
C VAL A 269 14.61 -13.19 4.95
N SER A 270 14.25 -14.48 4.83
CA SER A 270 14.91 -15.73 5.27
C SER A 270 14.71 -16.95 4.32
N GLY A 271 14.26 -16.80 3.05
CA GLY A 271 14.51 -17.82 1.99
C GLY A 271 13.74 -17.90 0.66
N GLY A 272 13.67 -19.05 -0.04
CA GLY A 272 14.12 -20.39 0.38
C GLY A 272 13.41 -21.65 -0.18
N LEU A 273 13.85 -22.87 0.14
CA LEU A 273 14.67 -23.34 1.27
C LEU A 273 15.80 -22.41 1.80
N PHE A 274 15.55 -21.73 2.92
CA PHE A 274 16.48 -20.94 3.76
C PHE A 274 17.46 -20.01 3.02
N ASN A 275 17.21 -18.71 2.89
CA ASN A 275 17.86 -17.81 1.91
C ASN A 275 17.48 -16.33 2.25
N ARG A 276 17.47 -15.28 1.40
CA ARG A 276 16.83 -13.95 1.67
C ARG A 276 16.15 -13.28 0.36
N ALA A 277 15.47 -12.12 0.25
CA ALA A 277 14.84 -11.38 -0.91
C ALA A 277 14.37 -9.89 -0.68
N ARG A 278 15.01 -9.03 0.17
CA ARG A 278 14.55 -7.64 0.48
C ARG A 278 14.87 -6.66 -0.71
N ASN A 279 14.17 -5.52 -0.92
CA ASN A 279 14.49 -4.45 -1.94
C ASN A 279 13.95 -3.05 -1.60
N ALA A 280 14.80 -2.04 -1.78
CA ALA A 280 14.84 -0.85 -0.97
C ALA A 280 15.67 0.24 -1.70
N GLY A 281 15.14 0.73 -2.82
CA GLY A 281 15.75 1.77 -3.66
C GLY A 281 15.05 3.12 -3.53
N GLY A 282 15.77 4.20 -3.85
CA GLY A 282 15.71 5.44 -3.07
C GLY A 282 16.74 5.36 -1.93
N SER A 283 16.85 6.38 -1.08
CA SER A 283 17.86 6.38 -0.01
C SER A 283 17.38 5.64 1.24
N ASP A 284 18.32 5.23 2.10
CA ASP A 284 18.09 4.88 3.51
C ASP A 284 17.22 3.64 3.81
N ASN A 285 16.67 2.99 2.78
CA ASN A 285 15.94 1.73 2.86
C ASN A 285 16.88 0.49 3.10
N GLN A 286 16.39 -0.76 3.29
CA GLN A 286 17.18 -1.98 3.68
C GLN A 286 16.96 -3.32 2.88
N LEU A 287 17.92 -3.98 2.16
CA LEU A 287 17.72 -5.31 1.46
C LEU A 287 18.18 -6.55 2.26
N SER A 288 17.79 -7.77 1.82
CA SER A 288 18.55 -9.03 1.82
C SER A 288 17.89 -10.23 1.17
N ALA A 289 18.56 -10.87 0.19
CA ALA A 289 18.48 -11.86 -0.97
C ALA A 289 18.81 -13.37 -0.92
N GLY A 290 18.46 -14.16 -1.96
CA GLY A 290 18.43 -15.63 -1.97
C GLY A 290 17.06 -16.26 -2.32
N GLY A 291 16.95 -16.91 -3.47
CA GLY A 291 15.65 -17.39 -3.96
C GLY A 291 15.13 -18.68 -3.32
N ALA A 292 13.97 -19.12 -3.81
CA ALA A 292 13.54 -20.49 -3.64
C ALA A 292 14.44 -21.48 -4.40
N ASN A 293 14.64 -22.68 -3.82
CA ASN A 293 15.51 -23.76 -4.31
C ASN A 293 17.01 -23.46 -4.50
N SER A 294 17.47 -22.21 -4.39
CA SER A 294 18.78 -21.94 -3.79
C SER A 294 18.82 -22.46 -2.35
N ARG A 295 19.99 -22.53 -1.71
CA ARG A 295 20.13 -22.89 -0.29
C ARG A 295 21.17 -22.02 0.43
N PHE A 296 20.73 -21.25 1.41
CA PHE A 296 21.54 -20.37 2.27
C PHE A 296 22.23 -19.22 1.52
N ASN A 297 21.49 -18.41 0.77
CA ASN A 297 22.02 -17.15 0.20
C ASN A 297 21.46 -15.88 0.86
N PHE A 298 22.15 -14.77 0.64
CA PHE A 298 22.00 -13.48 1.33
C PHE A 298 22.22 -12.28 0.36
N VAL A 299 21.30 -11.28 0.33
CA VAL A 299 21.49 -9.84 -0.06
C VAL A 299 21.62 -9.05 1.32
N TYR A 300 21.38 -7.72 1.42
CA TYR A 300 22.08 -6.60 2.16
C TYR A 300 21.65 -5.35 1.35
N ASN A 301 20.99 -4.28 1.85
CA ASN A 301 20.98 -2.91 1.22
C ASN A 301 20.37 -1.82 2.10
N VAL A 302 21.04 -1.48 3.18
CA VAL A 302 20.97 -0.23 3.96
C VAL A 302 21.52 1.02 3.20
N GLY A 303 20.67 1.63 2.37
CA GLY A 303 20.72 3.08 2.14
C GLY A 303 22.00 3.75 1.63
N GLY A 304 22.19 5.03 2.00
CA GLY A 304 22.97 5.99 1.21
C GLY A 304 22.21 6.39 -0.06
N GLY A 305 22.76 7.33 -0.86
CA GLY A 305 22.24 7.70 -2.18
C GLY A 305 22.52 6.62 -3.23
N GLY A 306 22.26 5.35 -2.90
CA GLY A 306 22.71 4.20 -3.68
C GLY A 306 23.17 3.00 -2.87
N ASN A 307 22.32 2.57 -1.93
CA ASN A 307 22.13 1.17 -1.54
C ASN A 307 23.26 0.49 -0.71
N ASP A 308 23.01 -0.74 -0.22
CA ASP A 308 23.97 -1.65 0.47
C ASP A 308 23.97 -3.11 -0.11
N VAL A 309 23.74 -3.24 -1.44
CA VAL A 309 23.41 -4.49 -2.20
C VAL A 309 24.37 -5.67 -1.97
N SER A 310 24.05 -6.66 -1.14
CA SER A 310 24.69 -8.00 -1.12
C SER A 310 24.18 -8.92 -2.26
N ALA A 311 24.56 -10.21 -2.39
CA ALA A 311 23.78 -11.22 -3.18
C ALA A 311 24.17 -12.70 -2.99
N GLY A 312 23.24 -13.59 -3.38
CA GLY A 312 23.56 -14.49 -4.50
C GLY A 312 22.48 -15.47 -4.95
N GLY A 313 22.68 -15.98 -6.18
CA GLY A 313 21.72 -16.75 -6.96
C GLY A 313 21.91 -18.29 -6.87
N PRO A 314 21.50 -19.05 -7.89
CA PRO A 314 21.59 -20.51 -7.90
C PRO A 314 22.97 -21.05 -7.46
N GLY A 315 22.93 -21.98 -6.50
CA GLY A 315 24.07 -22.37 -5.68
C GLY A 315 23.70 -22.30 -4.19
N SER A 316 24.68 -22.60 -3.34
CA SER A 316 24.55 -22.54 -1.89
C SER A 316 25.59 -21.62 -1.27
N PHE A 317 25.28 -20.95 -0.15
CA PHE A 317 26.23 -20.08 0.57
C PHE A 317 26.79 -18.93 -0.28
N ASN A 318 25.92 -18.16 -0.92
CA ASN A 318 26.29 -16.91 -1.58
C ASN A 318 25.84 -15.72 -0.71
N ALA A 319 26.76 -14.83 -0.33
CA ALA A 319 26.42 -13.66 0.49
C ALA A 319 27.25 -12.45 0.07
N GLY A 320 26.63 -11.33 -0.28
CA GLY A 320 27.37 -10.05 -0.42
C GLY A 320 27.23 -9.14 0.80
N PHE A 321 27.55 -7.86 0.59
CA PHE A 321 27.06 -6.62 1.21
C PHE A 321 27.64 -5.47 0.40
N ASN A 322 26.84 -4.55 -0.10
CA ASN A 322 27.35 -3.19 -0.28
C ASN A 322 27.10 -2.52 1.09
N VAL A 323 27.81 -1.48 1.50
CA VAL A 323 27.62 -0.80 2.77
C VAL A 323 27.93 0.67 2.57
N LEU A 324 26.95 1.52 2.85
CA LEU A 324 27.08 2.96 3.05
C LEU A 324 28.00 3.63 2.03
N GLY A 325 27.53 3.61 0.79
CA GLY A 325 27.93 4.56 -0.24
C GLY A 325 26.69 5.08 -0.95
N SER A 326 26.78 6.30 -1.45
CA SER A 326 25.99 6.66 -2.62
C SER A 326 26.54 5.87 -3.83
N ASP A 327 25.68 5.53 -4.77
CA ASP A 327 26.02 4.79 -6.01
C ASP A 327 26.78 3.44 -5.85
N ASN A 328 26.77 2.80 -4.69
CA ASN A 328 27.46 1.52 -4.53
C ASN A 328 26.67 0.34 -5.12
N THR A 329 27.39 -0.75 -5.40
CA THR A 329 26.81 -2.01 -5.88
C THR A 329 27.66 -3.19 -5.43
N VAL A 330 27.04 -4.20 -4.82
CA VAL A 330 27.67 -5.50 -4.59
C VAL A 330 26.82 -6.65 -5.06
N LYS A 331 27.51 -7.73 -5.44
CA LYS A 331 26.95 -8.99 -5.92
C LYS A 331 27.90 -10.11 -5.51
N ALA A 332 27.49 -10.98 -4.60
CA ALA A 332 28.14 -12.27 -4.46
C ALA A 332 27.33 -13.36 -5.15
N GLY A 333 28.00 -14.47 -5.42
CA GLY A 333 27.51 -15.47 -6.34
C GLY A 333 27.56 -15.05 -7.82
N PRO A 334 27.32 -15.99 -8.73
CA PRO A 334 27.05 -17.40 -8.45
C PRO A 334 28.31 -18.20 -8.07
N GLY A 335 28.12 -19.26 -7.28
CA GLY A 335 29.13 -20.24 -6.90
C GLY A 335 29.08 -20.56 -5.41
N PRO A 336 29.46 -21.78 -4.99
CA PRO A 336 29.49 -22.11 -3.56
C PRO A 336 30.51 -21.22 -2.84
N PHE A 337 30.12 -20.64 -1.70
CA PHE A 337 30.97 -19.77 -0.86
C PHE A 337 31.51 -18.53 -1.57
N ALA A 338 30.68 -17.88 -2.39
CA ALA A 338 31.00 -16.57 -2.95
C ALA A 338 30.59 -15.45 -1.98
N LEU A 339 31.56 -14.66 -1.50
CA LEU A 339 31.38 -13.52 -0.60
C LEU A 339 31.81 -12.19 -1.24
N ALA A 340 30.98 -11.14 -1.20
CA ALA A 340 31.29 -9.84 -1.81
C ALA A 340 30.99 -8.63 -0.90
N GLY A 341 31.67 -7.48 -1.05
CA GLY A 341 31.65 -6.38 -0.07
C GLY A 341 32.01 -4.98 -0.61
N THR A 342 31.15 -3.96 -0.59
CA THR A 342 31.61 -2.53 -0.59
C THR A 342 31.42 -1.98 0.79
N VAL A 343 32.33 -1.11 1.23
CA VAL A 343 32.30 -0.54 2.58
C VAL A 343 32.96 0.83 2.58
N PHE A 344 32.22 1.88 2.95
CA PHE A 344 32.71 3.26 3.09
C PHE A 344 33.37 3.82 1.83
N GLN A 345 32.66 3.75 0.72
CA GLN A 345 33.07 4.26 -0.58
C GLN A 345 31.82 4.66 -1.33
N ASP A 346 31.85 5.74 -2.10
CA ASP A 346 30.80 6.03 -3.08
C ASP A 346 31.17 5.42 -4.44
N GLY A 347 30.17 5.04 -5.24
CA GLY A 347 30.33 4.62 -6.63
C GLY A 347 31.11 3.31 -6.88
N ARG A 348 31.32 2.45 -5.86
CA ARG A 348 32.09 1.20 -6.03
C ARG A 348 31.20 0.05 -6.50
N THR A 349 31.82 -0.83 -7.29
CA THR A 349 31.27 -2.16 -7.62
C THR A 349 32.18 -3.24 -7.04
N VAL A 350 31.67 -4.07 -6.14
CA VAL A 350 32.42 -5.24 -5.65
C VAL A 350 31.63 -6.52 -5.87
N THR A 351 32.27 -7.43 -6.59
CA THR A 351 31.61 -8.61 -7.14
C THR A 351 32.48 -9.83 -6.88
N LYS A 352 31.87 -10.91 -6.40
CA LYS A 352 32.53 -12.20 -6.25
C LYS A 352 31.74 -13.30 -6.94
N SER A 353 32.38 -13.90 -7.93
CA SER A 353 31.93 -15.12 -8.62
C SER A 353 32.87 -16.27 -8.26
N GLY A 354 32.31 -17.47 -8.12
CA GLY A 354 33.01 -18.65 -7.58
C GLY A 354 33.46 -18.51 -6.12
N PRO A 355 33.99 -19.59 -5.51
CA PRO A 355 34.41 -19.60 -4.11
C PRO A 355 35.43 -18.51 -3.75
N GLY A 356 35.27 -17.91 -2.57
CA GLY A 356 36.20 -16.93 -2.00
C GLY A 356 35.55 -15.57 -1.72
N ILE A 357 36.35 -14.51 -1.67
CA ILE A 357 35.96 -13.20 -1.11
C ILE A 357 36.31 -12.06 -2.08
N ALA A 358 35.48 -11.01 -2.14
CA ALA A 358 35.88 -9.70 -2.66
C ALA A 358 35.35 -8.60 -1.73
N ILE A 359 36.20 -7.72 -1.17
CA ILE A 359 35.77 -6.61 -0.30
C ILE A 359 36.54 -5.34 -0.70
N ASN A 360 35.84 -4.27 -1.08
CA ASN A 360 36.42 -3.09 -1.72
C ASN A 360 37.39 -3.49 -2.85
N ASN A 361 38.68 -3.16 -2.72
CA ASN A 361 39.69 -3.52 -3.71
C ASN A 361 40.36 -4.90 -3.45
N ILE A 362 40.04 -5.56 -2.33
CA ILE A 362 40.60 -6.86 -1.92
C ILE A 362 39.85 -7.98 -2.63
N ARG A 363 40.56 -8.98 -3.16
CA ARG A 363 39.99 -10.15 -3.86
C ARG A 363 40.77 -11.41 -3.52
N ILE A 364 40.06 -12.49 -3.19
CA ILE A 364 40.62 -13.81 -2.84
C ILE A 364 39.90 -14.87 -3.66
N GLY A 365 40.65 -15.55 -4.54
CA GLY A 365 40.18 -16.64 -5.40
C GLY A 365 39.46 -16.18 -6.68
N GLY A 366 39.77 -16.83 -7.81
CA GLY A 366 39.15 -16.59 -9.11
C GLY A 366 40.02 -15.79 -10.09
N ASN A 367 39.56 -15.70 -11.34
CA ASN A 367 40.32 -15.11 -12.44
C ASN A 367 40.31 -13.57 -12.37
N LEU A 368 41.44 -12.92 -12.65
CA LEU A 368 41.63 -11.48 -12.39
C LEU A 368 41.09 -10.61 -13.54
N THR A 369 40.13 -9.73 -13.22
CA THR A 369 39.87 -8.50 -13.99
C THR A 369 39.55 -7.36 -13.04
N VAL A 370 40.26 -6.24 -13.21
CA VAL A 370 40.00 -4.98 -12.51
C VAL A 370 39.76 -3.91 -13.55
N ARG A 371 38.69 -3.13 -13.38
CA ARG A 371 38.49 -1.84 -14.04
C ARG A 371 38.14 -0.83 -12.97
N GLN A 372 39.07 0.07 -12.67
CA GLN A 372 38.76 1.30 -11.95
C GLN A 372 38.09 2.26 -12.95
N ARG A 373 37.09 3.03 -12.51
CA ARG A 373 36.39 3.99 -13.36
C ARG A 373 36.94 5.39 -13.10
N GLY A 374 37.91 5.79 -13.91
CA GLY A 374 38.39 7.17 -13.98
C GLY A 374 39.57 7.50 -13.06
N ASP A 375 40.78 7.10 -13.47
CA ASP A 375 41.91 8.02 -13.33
C ASP A 375 41.74 9.09 -14.41
N ALA A 376 41.73 10.37 -14.01
CA ALA A 376 41.63 11.47 -14.97
C ALA A 376 43.00 11.71 -15.63
N GLU A 377 43.02 11.81 -16.95
CA GLU A 377 44.23 12.01 -17.75
C GLU A 377 44.86 13.39 -17.51
N LYS A 378 45.69 13.50 -16.46
CA LYS A 378 46.55 14.67 -16.24
C LYS A 378 47.73 14.65 -17.20
N THR A 379 47.50 15.15 -18.42
CA THR A 379 48.55 15.43 -19.40
C THR A 379 49.64 16.31 -18.78
N ALA A 380 50.87 15.82 -18.73
CA ALA A 380 51.98 16.54 -18.10
C ALA A 380 52.49 17.68 -19.01
N GLN A 381 52.08 18.92 -18.74
CA GLN A 381 52.69 20.10 -19.37
C GLN A 381 54.10 20.36 -18.81
N ALA A 382 55.11 19.84 -19.52
CA ALA A 382 56.51 20.12 -19.23
C ALA A 382 56.94 21.49 -19.78
N ASN A 383 56.67 22.56 -19.04
CA ASN A 383 57.23 23.88 -19.35
C ASN A 383 58.76 23.85 -19.18
N THR A 384 59.48 24.05 -20.27
CA THR A 384 60.96 24.02 -20.33
C THR A 384 61.52 25.41 -20.60
N ASP A 385 61.51 26.25 -19.56
CA ASP A 385 62.16 27.56 -19.60
C ASP A 385 63.67 27.41 -19.85
N LYS A 386 64.13 27.88 -21.01
CA LYS A 386 65.55 27.85 -21.43
C LYS A 386 65.99 29.25 -21.90
N PRO A 387 66.91 29.93 -21.18
CA PRO A 387 67.23 31.33 -21.46
C PRO A 387 68.28 31.50 -22.57
N THR A 388 68.04 32.43 -23.52
CA THR A 388 69.04 32.84 -24.53
C THR A 388 69.07 34.35 -24.78
N ARG A 389 70.12 34.99 -24.22
CA ARG A 389 70.92 36.15 -24.68
C ARG A 389 70.30 37.29 -25.53
N LYS A 390 70.56 38.54 -25.08
CA LYS A 390 70.60 39.77 -25.91
C LYS A 390 71.70 39.69 -26.99
N PRO A 391 71.54 40.39 -28.14
CA PRO A 391 72.03 41.78 -28.31
C PRO A 391 70.98 42.70 -29.01
N ALA A 392 71.25 43.94 -29.46
CA ALA A 392 71.83 45.15 -28.84
C ALA A 392 71.72 46.33 -29.86
N ALA A 393 71.37 47.55 -29.42
CA ALA A 393 71.05 48.74 -30.27
C ALA A 393 69.83 48.55 -31.22
N GLU A 394 69.12 49.55 -31.76
CA GLU A 394 69.35 50.99 -32.02
C GLU A 394 67.99 51.75 -31.87
N ARG A 395 67.78 52.76 -30.99
CA ARG A 395 68.13 54.21 -30.99
C ARG A 395 67.06 55.12 -31.65
N LEU A 396 66.63 56.17 -30.92
CA LEU A 396 65.75 57.31 -31.31
C LEU A 396 64.26 56.99 -31.61
N GLY A 397 63.27 57.76 -31.12
CA GLY A 397 63.29 58.80 -30.08
C GLY A 397 62.09 59.78 -30.14
N LYS A 398 61.83 60.50 -29.01
CA LYS A 398 60.78 61.54 -28.82
C LYS A 398 59.34 60.95 -28.79
N LYS A 399 58.30 61.58 -28.20
CA LYS A 399 58.16 62.91 -27.54
C LYS A 399 57.06 62.83 -26.43
N HIS A 400 57.01 63.81 -25.53
CA HIS A 400 55.97 63.95 -24.48
C HIS A 400 54.53 63.94 -25.02
N ARG A 401 53.56 63.42 -24.23
CA ARG A 401 52.66 64.29 -23.44
C ARG A 401 51.80 63.59 -22.37
N ASN A 402 51.69 64.31 -21.25
CA ASN A 402 50.59 64.43 -20.30
C ASN A 402 49.99 63.19 -19.61
N GLU A 403 50.28 63.12 -18.31
CA GLU A 403 49.36 62.64 -17.27
C GLU A 403 48.15 63.57 -17.08
N GLU A 404 47.34 63.24 -16.07
CA GLU A 404 46.49 64.14 -15.26
C GLU A 404 45.11 64.60 -15.80
N ARG A 405 44.08 63.80 -15.50
CA ARG A 405 43.00 64.14 -14.52
C ARG A 405 42.11 62.91 -14.31
N ARG A 406 42.33 62.09 -13.27
CA ARG A 406 41.86 62.29 -11.88
C ARG A 406 40.40 62.76 -11.72
N ALA A 407 39.53 61.77 -11.53
CA ALA A 407 38.49 61.67 -10.51
C ALA A 407 37.28 62.63 -10.49
N ARG A 408 36.09 62.05 -10.74
CA ARG A 408 34.83 62.06 -9.94
C ARG A 408 34.04 60.83 -10.39
N ARG A 409 33.87 59.74 -9.63
CA ARG A 409 33.16 59.46 -8.35
C ARG A 409 31.63 59.65 -8.37
N SER A 410 30.97 58.68 -7.71
CA SER A 410 29.58 58.65 -7.17
C SER A 410 28.36 58.70 -8.11
N ALA A 411 27.84 57.50 -8.42
CA ALA A 411 26.55 56.95 -7.95
C ALA A 411 25.20 57.71 -8.11
N THR A 412 24.28 57.09 -8.86
CA THR A 412 22.80 56.92 -8.70
C THR A 412 22.36 55.96 -9.84
N SER A 413 21.66 54.82 -9.68
CA SER A 413 20.35 54.46 -9.06
C SER A 413 19.15 54.62 -10.01
N SER A 414 18.13 53.75 -9.88
CA SER A 414 16.91 53.61 -10.72
C SER A 414 17.15 53.03 -12.13
N ASP A 415 16.24 52.29 -12.78
CA ASP A 415 14.97 51.69 -12.30
C ASP A 415 14.65 50.37 -13.04
N ALA A 416 13.50 49.76 -12.74
CA ALA A 416 13.03 48.47 -13.28
C ALA A 416 12.37 48.54 -14.68
N GLY A 417 12.19 47.38 -15.32
CA GLY A 417 11.20 47.19 -16.40
C GLY A 417 11.57 46.22 -17.52
N GLU A 418 11.31 44.92 -17.33
CA GLU A 418 10.33 44.11 -18.11
C GLU A 418 10.09 42.76 -17.42
#